data_AF-A0AAW4RZH8-F1
#
_entry.id   AF-A0AAW4RZH8-F1
#
_cell.length_a   1.000
_cell.length_b   1.000
_cell.length_c   1.000
_cell.angle_alpha   90.00
_cell.angle_beta   90.00
_cell.angle_gamma   90.00
#
_symmetry.space_group_name_H-M   'P 1'
#
loop_
_entity.id
_entity.type
_entity.pdbx_description
1 polymer ?
#
loop_
_entity_poly.entity_id
_entity_poly.type
_entity_poly.pdbx_seq_one_letter_code
_entity_poly.pdbx_strand_id
1 'polypeptide(L)'
;MDQPSLFSQSEPPRQFLRPALEVVRTVSVGQIRHVLDQGGPCEMVLLGEVSASPKRSEPTYRLSTGETVVVTARAQVELPTGIDGVLRNLGDGRFKWLRHRRLKAFEEAVAREGWAGVARKQAREWSGQFSFRAEGERSQALRPPQVGALHAVGAHWSLFSQPATVVMPTGTGKTETMLSILAAYDPAPLLVIVPSDPLRAQIARKFTTFGLLRTLEVLAHNVPNPIVGIVSNLNGRSKTTSRAILPWFGLSI
;
A
#
# COMPACT_ATOMS: atom_id res chain seq x y z
N MET A 1 9.61 58.62 -9.27
CA MET A 1 8.43 57.78 -9.59
C MET A 1 8.87 56.34 -9.43
N ASP A 2 8.77 55.82 -8.21
CA ASP A 2 8.95 54.38 -7.96
C ASP A 2 7.60 53.71 -8.21
N GLN A 3 7.55 52.82 -9.21
CA GLN A 3 6.44 51.90 -9.35
C GLN A 3 6.61 50.79 -8.29
N PRO A 4 5.63 50.56 -7.40
CA PRO A 4 5.68 49.42 -6.51
C PRO A 4 5.59 48.15 -7.37
N SER A 5 6.57 47.25 -7.20
CA SER A 5 6.54 45.93 -7.82
C SER A 5 5.23 45.25 -7.45
N LEU A 6 4.41 44.94 -8.47
CA LEU A 6 3.22 44.11 -8.33
C LEU A 6 3.64 42.79 -7.70
N PHE A 7 3.37 42.67 -6.40
CA PHE A 7 3.49 41.45 -5.63
C PHE A 7 2.96 40.28 -6.46
N SER A 8 3.85 39.33 -6.76
CA SER A 8 3.44 37.97 -7.09
C SER A 8 2.63 37.47 -5.89
N GLN A 9 1.32 37.65 -5.93
CA GLN A 9 0.43 37.01 -4.99
C GLN A 9 0.44 35.53 -5.35
N SER A 10 1.40 34.79 -4.79
CA SER A 10 1.34 33.33 -4.77
C SER A 10 0.00 32.98 -4.13
N GLU A 11 -0.87 32.29 -4.87
CA GLU A 11 -2.13 31.80 -4.30
C GLU A 11 -1.84 31.07 -2.98
N PRO A 12 -2.65 31.29 -1.93
CA PRO A 12 -2.44 30.63 -0.66
C PRO A 12 -2.45 29.11 -0.83
N PRO A 13 -1.65 28.36 -0.03
CA PRO A 13 -1.61 26.91 -0.09
C PRO A 13 -3.03 26.32 0.05
N ARG A 14 -3.40 25.45 -0.88
CA ARG A 14 -4.69 24.77 -0.85
C ARG A 14 -4.53 23.45 -0.10
N GLN A 15 -5.29 23.29 0.97
CA GLN A 15 -5.35 22.03 1.72
C GLN A 15 -6.21 21.01 0.98
N PHE A 16 -5.76 19.75 0.97
CA PHE A 16 -6.52 18.64 0.43
C PHE A 16 -6.11 17.33 1.09
N LEU A 17 -6.95 16.31 0.92
CA LEU A 17 -6.60 14.94 1.29
C LEU A 17 -5.95 14.24 0.08
N ARG A 18 -4.64 14.03 0.15
CA ARG A 18 -3.91 13.28 -0.87
C ARG A 18 -4.36 11.82 -0.84
N PRO A 19 -4.78 11.25 -1.98
CA PRO A 19 -5.19 9.86 -2.03
C PRO A 19 -4.00 8.92 -1.83
N ALA A 20 -4.26 7.73 -1.27
CA ALA A 20 -3.27 6.67 -1.18
C ALA A 20 -2.74 6.29 -2.57
N LEU A 21 -1.45 5.98 -2.64
CA LEU A 21 -0.81 5.46 -3.85
C LEU A 21 -0.81 3.94 -3.80
N GLU A 22 -1.82 3.34 -4.43
CA GLU A 22 -2.09 1.91 -4.35
C GLU A 22 -1.89 1.22 -5.70
N VAL A 23 -1.34 0.00 -5.64
CA VAL A 23 -1.29 -0.94 -6.76
C VAL A 23 -2.33 -2.01 -6.52
N VAL A 24 -3.23 -2.19 -7.49
CA VAL A 24 -4.22 -3.27 -7.48
C VAL A 24 -4.13 -4.01 -8.82
N ARG A 25 -3.75 -5.29 -8.77
CA ARG A 25 -3.65 -6.14 -9.95
C ARG A 25 -4.57 -7.35 -9.81
N THR A 26 -5.53 -7.47 -10.70
CA THR A 26 -6.34 -8.70 -10.81
C THR A 26 -5.52 -9.81 -11.45
N VAL A 27 -5.59 -11.01 -10.86
CA VAL A 27 -4.98 -12.25 -11.34
C VAL A 27 -6.04 -13.35 -11.40
N SER A 28 -5.75 -14.49 -12.02
CA SER A 28 -6.73 -15.58 -12.22
C SER A 28 -7.42 -16.04 -10.92
N VAL A 29 -6.66 -16.13 -9.83
CA VAL A 29 -7.13 -16.63 -8.53
C VAL A 29 -7.63 -15.55 -7.57
N GLY A 30 -7.55 -14.26 -7.95
CA GLY A 30 -7.97 -13.15 -7.09
C GLY A 30 -7.28 -11.83 -7.42
N GLN A 31 -6.67 -11.19 -6.42
CA GLN A 31 -6.03 -9.88 -6.57
C GLN A 31 -4.70 -9.81 -5.83
N ILE A 32 -3.77 -9.01 -6.34
CA ILE A 32 -2.58 -8.56 -5.63
C ILE A 32 -2.77 -7.08 -5.29
N ARG A 33 -2.50 -6.71 -4.04
CA ARG A 33 -2.58 -5.34 -3.55
C ARG A 33 -1.28 -4.92 -2.88
N HIS A 34 -0.90 -3.67 -3.07
CA HIS A 34 0.23 -3.07 -2.40
C HIS A 34 0.00 -1.56 -2.23
N VAL A 35 0.34 -1.01 -1.06
CA VAL A 35 0.24 0.42 -0.78
C VAL A 35 1.65 1.00 -0.75
N LEU A 36 2.00 1.82 -1.75
CA LEU A 36 3.29 2.52 -1.81
C LEU A 36 3.32 3.73 -0.88
N ASP A 37 2.15 4.34 -0.68
CA ASP A 37 1.97 5.55 0.12
C ASP A 37 0.53 5.61 0.66
N GLN A 38 0.35 5.92 1.94
CA GLN A 38 -0.97 5.97 2.59
C GLN A 38 -1.78 7.23 2.21
N GLY A 39 -1.16 8.23 1.58
CA GLY A 39 -1.79 9.53 1.35
C GLY A 39 -1.87 10.33 2.65
N GLY A 40 -2.90 11.16 2.78
CA GLY A 40 -3.16 11.96 3.99
C GLY A 40 -3.22 13.47 3.73
N PRO A 41 -3.42 14.27 4.80
CA PRO A 41 -3.50 15.72 4.69
C PRO A 41 -2.25 16.29 4.01
N CYS A 42 -2.45 17.16 3.03
CA CYS A 42 -1.37 17.75 2.25
C CYS A 42 -1.75 19.15 1.80
N GLU A 43 -0.74 19.98 1.52
CA GLU A 43 -0.91 21.31 0.96
C GLU A 43 -0.37 21.33 -0.46
N MET A 44 -1.01 22.08 -1.34
CA MET A 44 -0.55 22.31 -2.70
C MET A 44 -0.42 23.80 -3.00
N VAL A 45 0.71 24.20 -3.58
CA VAL A 45 0.98 25.58 -4.00
C VAL A 45 1.13 25.61 -5.51
N LEU A 46 0.41 26.52 -6.19
CA LEU A 46 0.48 26.66 -7.64
C LEU A 46 1.88 27.09 -8.06
N LEU A 47 2.50 26.33 -8.98
CA LEU A 47 3.81 26.66 -9.56
C LEU A 47 3.70 27.32 -10.94
N GLY A 48 2.62 27.07 -11.66
CA GLY A 48 2.43 27.52 -13.04
C GLY A 48 1.67 26.48 -13.85
N GLU A 49 1.95 26.38 -15.13
CA GLU A 49 1.32 25.39 -16.02
C GLU A 49 2.37 24.59 -16.81
N VAL A 50 2.01 23.35 -17.14
CA VAL A 50 2.80 22.50 -18.04
C VAL A 50 1.96 22.13 -19.25
N SER A 51 2.61 22.04 -20.43
CA SER A 51 1.96 21.50 -21.61
C SER A 51 1.64 20.03 -21.39
N ALA A 52 0.36 19.73 -21.15
CA ALA A 52 -0.14 18.35 -21.07
C ALA A 52 -0.61 17.84 -22.44
N SER A 53 -0.71 18.73 -23.43
CA SER A 53 -0.99 18.42 -24.84
C SER A 53 -0.63 19.63 -25.73
N PRO A 54 -0.46 19.44 -27.05
CA PRO A 54 -0.14 20.54 -27.98
C PRO A 54 -1.14 21.71 -27.98
N LYS A 55 -2.37 21.49 -27.49
CA LYS A 55 -3.46 22.48 -27.51
C LYS A 55 -3.83 23.02 -26.12
N ARG A 56 -3.21 22.54 -25.03
CA ARG A 56 -3.60 22.97 -23.68
C ARG A 56 -2.52 22.73 -22.64
N SER A 57 -2.36 23.72 -21.79
CA SER A 57 -1.59 23.65 -20.55
C SER A 57 -2.50 23.22 -19.39
N GLU A 58 -1.93 22.53 -18.42
CA GLU A 58 -2.63 22.14 -17.18
C GLU A 58 -1.86 22.71 -15.97
N PRO A 59 -2.56 23.09 -14.89
CA PRO A 59 -1.92 23.67 -13.73
C PRO A 59 -1.04 22.65 -13.01
N THR A 60 0.13 23.13 -12.59
CA THR A 60 1.14 22.38 -11.85
C THR A 60 1.25 22.91 -10.44
N TYR A 61 1.42 21.99 -9.49
CA TYR A 61 1.47 22.31 -8.08
C TYR A 61 2.66 21.64 -7.41
N ARG A 62 3.25 22.32 -6.43
CA ARG A 62 4.17 21.72 -5.46
C ARG A 62 3.37 21.26 -4.26
N LEU A 63 3.52 19.99 -3.89
CA LEU A 63 2.96 19.43 -2.67
C LEU A 63 3.87 19.71 -1.47
N SER A 64 3.33 19.76 -0.26
CA SER A 64 4.11 19.84 0.98
C SER A 64 5.03 18.62 1.20
N THR A 65 4.78 17.51 0.49
CA THR A 65 5.68 16.35 0.42
C THR A 65 6.93 16.60 -0.43
N GLY A 66 7.01 17.73 -1.13
CA GLY A 66 8.05 18.05 -2.11
C GLY A 66 7.74 17.54 -3.52
N GLU A 67 6.69 16.76 -3.72
CA GLU A 67 6.29 16.23 -5.03
C GLU A 67 5.72 17.35 -5.92
N THR A 68 6.04 17.32 -7.22
CA THR A 68 5.42 18.18 -8.22
C THR A 68 4.33 17.42 -8.95
N VAL A 69 3.11 17.96 -9.00
CA VAL A 69 1.95 17.26 -9.57
C VAL A 69 1.16 18.13 -10.54
N VAL A 70 0.53 17.49 -11.52
CA VAL A 70 -0.53 18.10 -12.33
C VAL A 70 -1.87 17.77 -11.72
N VAL A 71 -2.74 18.77 -11.57
CA VAL A 71 -4.14 18.57 -11.14
C VAL A 71 -5.05 18.84 -12.33
N THR A 72 -5.90 17.86 -12.67
CA THR A 72 -6.77 17.95 -13.86
C THR A 72 -8.16 17.37 -13.59
N ALA A 73 -9.19 17.87 -14.26
CA ALA A 73 -10.52 17.23 -14.25
C ALA A 73 -10.61 16.03 -15.21
N ARG A 74 -9.63 15.90 -16.11
CA ARG A 74 -9.63 14.92 -17.21
C ARG A 74 -9.47 13.50 -16.68
N ALA A 75 -10.07 12.54 -17.38
CA ALA A 75 -9.98 11.12 -17.04
C ALA A 75 -8.63 10.49 -17.43
N GLN A 76 -7.96 11.06 -18.43
CA GLN A 76 -6.71 10.54 -18.98
C GLN A 76 -5.78 11.70 -19.36
N VAL A 77 -4.59 11.68 -18.79
CA VAL A 77 -3.47 12.58 -19.07
C VAL A 77 -2.19 11.76 -18.86
N GLU A 78 -1.23 11.89 -19.77
CA GLU A 78 0.09 11.27 -19.62
C GLU A 78 0.90 11.97 -18.55
N LEU A 79 1.92 11.30 -17.99
CA LEU A 79 2.79 11.92 -16.98
C LEU A 79 3.81 12.81 -17.71
N PRO A 80 3.76 14.16 -17.56
CA PRO A 80 4.71 15.03 -18.24
C PRO A 80 6.12 14.90 -17.66
N THR A 81 7.14 15.23 -18.46
CA THR A 81 8.54 15.23 -18.01
C THR A 81 8.73 16.20 -16.85
N GLY A 82 9.43 15.76 -15.79
CA GLY A 82 9.67 16.57 -14.59
C GLY A 82 8.49 16.64 -13.60
N ILE A 83 7.39 15.93 -13.87
CA ILE A 83 6.24 15.82 -12.97
C ILE A 83 6.24 14.46 -12.27
N ASP A 84 5.99 14.45 -10.96
CA ASP A 84 5.99 13.24 -10.15
C ASP A 84 4.68 12.47 -10.23
N GLY A 85 3.55 13.17 -10.39
CA GLY A 85 2.24 12.54 -10.52
C GLY A 85 1.17 13.40 -11.18
N VAL A 86 0.11 12.72 -11.64
CA VAL A 86 -1.09 13.35 -12.19
C VAL A 86 -2.28 12.99 -11.29
N LEU A 87 -2.84 14.00 -10.65
CA LEU A 87 -4.03 13.91 -9.81
C LEU A 87 -5.26 14.33 -10.62
N ARG A 88 -6.24 13.43 -10.69
CA ARG A 88 -7.58 13.78 -11.16
C ARG A 88 -8.38 14.38 -10.01
N ASN A 89 -8.86 15.60 -10.20
CA ASN A 89 -9.89 16.19 -9.37
C ASN A 89 -11.25 15.61 -9.79
N LEU A 90 -11.94 14.97 -8.85
CA LEU A 90 -13.24 14.33 -9.05
C LEU A 90 -14.42 15.26 -8.72
N GLY A 91 -14.16 16.49 -8.25
CA GLY A 91 -15.14 17.33 -7.60
C GLY A 91 -15.21 17.06 -6.09
N ASP A 92 -15.88 17.97 -5.36
CA ASP A 92 -16.18 17.83 -3.93
C ASP A 92 -14.92 17.63 -3.04
N GLY A 93 -13.78 18.18 -3.45
CA GLY A 93 -12.51 18.02 -2.73
C GLY A 93 -11.88 16.63 -2.82
N ARG A 94 -12.40 15.74 -3.67
CA ARG A 94 -11.88 14.37 -3.85
C ARG A 94 -10.88 14.30 -5.01
N PHE A 95 -9.82 13.54 -4.80
CA PHE A 95 -8.75 13.34 -5.78
C PHE A 95 -8.45 11.87 -6.00
N LYS A 96 -7.92 11.54 -7.18
CA LYS A 96 -7.45 10.19 -7.53
C LYS A 96 -6.17 10.26 -8.36
N TRP A 97 -5.18 9.44 -8.04
CA TRP A 97 -4.00 9.27 -8.90
C TRP A 97 -4.39 8.64 -10.25
N LEU A 98 -4.02 9.30 -11.36
CA LEU A 98 -4.07 8.72 -12.70
C LEU A 98 -2.73 8.08 -13.07
N ARG A 99 -1.64 8.78 -12.72
CA ARG A 99 -0.26 8.40 -12.99
C ARG A 99 0.62 8.86 -11.84
N HIS A 100 1.69 8.13 -11.58
CA HIS A 100 2.71 8.50 -10.61
C HIS A 100 4.04 7.84 -10.96
N ARG A 101 5.16 8.56 -10.86
CA ARG A 101 6.51 8.03 -11.14
C ARG A 101 6.81 6.79 -10.30
N ARG A 102 6.38 6.79 -9.02
CA ARG A 102 6.56 5.65 -8.09
C ARG A 102 5.73 4.43 -8.49
N LEU A 103 4.53 4.62 -9.06
CA LEU A 103 3.75 3.50 -9.61
C LEU A 103 4.45 2.89 -10.82
N LYS A 104 4.90 3.75 -11.75
CA LYS A 104 5.66 3.31 -12.94
C LYS A 104 6.93 2.54 -12.54
N ALA A 105 7.73 3.09 -11.63
CA ALA A 105 8.95 2.44 -11.14
C ALA A 105 8.65 1.09 -10.46
N PHE A 106 7.54 0.99 -9.71
CA PHE A 106 7.12 -0.27 -9.10
C PHE A 106 6.69 -1.31 -10.15
N GLU A 107 5.91 -0.90 -11.15
CA GLU A 107 5.50 -1.77 -12.26
C GLU A 107 6.71 -2.28 -13.07
N GLU A 108 7.69 -1.43 -13.33
CA GLU A 108 8.96 -1.80 -13.98
C GLU A 108 9.77 -2.79 -13.13
N ALA A 109 9.84 -2.57 -11.80
CA ALA A 109 10.48 -3.51 -10.89
C ALA A 109 9.78 -4.88 -10.89
N VAL A 110 8.44 -4.90 -10.86
CA VAL A 110 7.65 -6.13 -10.97
C VAL A 110 7.84 -6.82 -12.33
N ALA A 111 7.94 -6.06 -13.43
CA ALA A 111 8.19 -6.63 -14.75
C ALA A 111 9.57 -7.28 -14.85
N ARG A 112 10.58 -6.71 -14.19
CA ARG A 112 11.96 -7.22 -14.19
C ARG A 112 12.17 -8.38 -13.23
N GLU A 113 11.64 -8.28 -12.00
CA GLU A 113 11.99 -9.17 -10.88
C GLU A 113 10.84 -10.13 -10.49
N GLY A 114 9.65 -9.90 -11.04
CA GLY A 114 8.42 -10.58 -10.63
C GLY A 114 7.92 -10.13 -9.25
N TRP A 115 6.63 -10.39 -8.98
CA TRP A 115 6.01 -10.04 -7.70
C TRP A 115 6.74 -10.63 -6.49
N ALA A 116 7.15 -11.89 -6.57
CA ALA A 116 7.85 -12.57 -5.48
C ALA A 116 9.24 -11.97 -5.23
N GLY A 117 9.96 -11.57 -6.29
CA GLY A 117 11.26 -10.92 -6.17
C GLY A 117 11.16 -9.57 -5.45
N VAL A 118 10.22 -8.72 -5.91
CA VAL A 118 9.96 -7.42 -5.29
C VAL A 118 9.49 -7.57 -3.84
N ALA A 119 8.59 -8.52 -3.55
CA ALA A 119 8.10 -8.77 -2.19
C ALA A 119 9.24 -9.16 -1.24
N ARG A 120 10.14 -10.07 -1.65
CA ARG A 120 11.31 -10.46 -0.84
C ARG A 120 12.27 -9.30 -0.62
N LYS A 121 12.48 -8.46 -1.64
CA LYS A 121 13.35 -7.29 -1.53
C LYS A 121 12.82 -6.29 -0.51
N GLN A 122 11.52 -6.00 -0.56
CA GLN A 122 10.86 -5.14 0.42
C GLN A 122 10.88 -5.76 1.83
N ALA A 123 10.69 -7.07 1.94
CA ALA A 123 10.66 -7.75 3.23
C ALA A 123 11.99 -7.64 3.99
N ARG A 124 13.12 -7.68 3.26
CA ARG A 124 14.45 -7.43 3.83
C ARG A 124 14.61 -6.05 4.45
N GLU A 125 13.86 -5.05 3.98
CA GLU A 125 13.89 -3.69 4.55
C GLU A 125 13.17 -3.61 5.91
N TRP A 126 12.43 -4.64 6.33
CA TRP A 126 11.84 -4.69 7.66
C TRP A 126 12.84 -5.10 8.75
N SER A 127 13.93 -5.76 8.35
CA SER A 127 14.95 -6.27 9.27
C SER A 127 15.54 -5.14 10.11
N GLY A 128 15.48 -5.30 11.44
CA GLY A 128 15.96 -4.31 12.40
C GLY A 128 15.07 -3.06 12.53
N GLN A 129 13.93 -2.99 11.84
CA GLN A 129 13.01 -1.83 11.89
C GLN A 129 11.85 -2.02 12.88
N PHE A 130 11.72 -3.22 13.43
CA PHE A 130 10.70 -3.56 14.41
C PHE A 130 11.23 -3.47 15.84
N SER A 131 10.45 -2.87 16.75
CA SER A 131 10.79 -2.71 18.17
C SER A 131 9.86 -3.54 19.07
N PHE A 132 10.43 -4.43 19.87
CA PHE A 132 9.71 -5.24 20.85
C PHE A 132 9.37 -4.41 22.11
N ARG A 133 8.39 -3.51 22.00
CA ARG A 133 7.96 -2.64 23.09
C ARG A 133 6.57 -3.03 23.60
N ALA A 134 6.46 -3.17 24.92
CA ALA A 134 5.17 -3.30 25.59
C ALA A 134 4.56 -1.91 25.86
N GLU A 135 3.23 -1.82 25.81
CA GLU A 135 2.50 -0.64 26.27
C GLU A 135 2.73 -0.45 27.77
N GLY A 136 2.79 0.81 28.19
CA GLY A 136 2.89 1.22 29.58
C GLY A 136 2.09 2.50 29.79
N GLU A 137 2.10 3.06 30.99
CA GLU A 137 1.24 4.21 31.35
C GLU A 137 1.33 5.40 30.38
N ARG A 138 2.49 5.59 29.73
CA ARG A 138 2.76 6.71 28.81
C ARG A 138 3.16 6.26 27.39
N SER A 139 3.11 4.96 27.10
CA SER A 139 3.64 4.37 25.86
C SER A 139 2.52 3.62 25.13
N GLN A 140 2.07 4.16 24.00
CA GLN A 140 1.20 3.43 23.08
C GLN A 140 2.08 2.45 22.27
N ALA A 141 2.12 1.18 22.68
CA ALA A 141 2.89 0.12 22.03
C ALA A 141 2.11 -1.20 22.02
N LEU A 142 2.77 -2.35 21.90
CA LEU A 142 2.08 -3.64 21.90
C LEU A 142 1.58 -4.01 23.30
N ARG A 143 0.40 -4.60 23.40
CA ARG A 143 -0.12 -5.14 24.66
C ARG A 143 0.82 -6.22 25.20
N PRO A 144 0.99 -6.38 26.52
CA PRO A 144 1.83 -7.43 27.10
C PRO A 144 1.62 -8.85 26.51
N PRO A 145 0.39 -9.35 26.27
CA PRO A 145 0.20 -10.66 25.64
C PRO A 145 0.75 -10.76 24.21
N GLN A 146 0.81 -9.65 23.47
CA GLN A 146 1.37 -9.63 22.11
C GLN A 146 2.90 -9.73 22.16
N VAL A 147 3.54 -8.99 23.07
CA VAL A 147 5.01 -9.07 23.27
C VAL A 147 5.42 -10.46 23.77
N GLY A 148 4.68 -11.03 24.72
CA GLY A 148 4.89 -12.40 25.18
C GLY A 148 4.77 -13.43 24.05
N ALA A 149 3.74 -13.30 23.20
CA ALA A 149 3.57 -14.16 22.03
C ALA A 149 4.74 -14.04 21.04
N LEU A 150 5.24 -12.83 20.80
CA LEU A 150 6.38 -12.61 19.92
C LEU A 150 7.66 -13.28 20.43
N HIS A 151 7.96 -13.15 21.72
CA HIS A 151 9.11 -13.83 22.32
C HIS A 151 8.95 -15.35 22.32
N ALA A 152 7.75 -15.87 22.59
CA ALA A 152 7.48 -17.30 22.54
C ALA A 152 7.68 -17.87 21.12
N VAL A 153 7.19 -17.16 20.08
CA VAL A 153 7.41 -17.54 18.68
C VAL A 153 8.89 -17.49 18.32
N GLY A 154 9.61 -16.43 18.73
CA GLY A 154 11.05 -16.32 18.47
C GLY A 154 11.86 -17.44 19.14
N ALA A 155 11.55 -17.77 20.40
CA ALA A 155 12.18 -18.87 21.13
C ALA A 155 11.86 -20.24 20.52
N HIS A 156 10.63 -20.44 20.02
CA HIS A 156 10.27 -21.66 19.31
C HIS A 156 11.08 -21.78 18.01
N TRP A 157 11.11 -20.76 17.17
CA TRP A 157 11.82 -20.80 15.88
C TRP A 157 13.35 -20.86 15.99
N SER A 158 13.95 -20.47 17.12
CA SER A 158 15.39 -20.64 17.33
C SER A 158 15.79 -22.06 17.66
N LEU A 159 14.85 -22.90 18.13
CA LEU A 159 15.10 -24.27 18.59
C LEU A 159 14.42 -25.33 17.71
N PHE A 160 13.33 -24.95 17.04
CA PHE A 160 12.36 -25.88 16.49
C PHE A 160 11.81 -25.40 15.14
N SER A 161 11.54 -26.36 14.24
CA SER A 161 10.91 -26.11 12.94
C SER A 161 9.53 -26.74 12.80
N GLN A 162 9.06 -27.52 13.79
CA GLN A 162 7.73 -28.11 13.76
C GLN A 162 6.62 -27.06 13.91
N PRO A 163 5.40 -27.32 13.39
CA PRO A 163 4.24 -26.47 13.59
C PRO A 163 3.97 -26.17 15.07
N ALA A 164 3.56 -24.94 15.37
CA ALA A 164 3.23 -24.49 16.72
C ALA A 164 1.85 -23.81 16.75
N THR A 165 1.19 -23.90 17.91
CA THR A 165 -0.10 -23.25 18.15
C THR A 165 0.09 -22.11 19.15
N VAL A 166 -0.19 -20.88 18.72
CA VAL A 166 -0.22 -19.72 19.60
C VAL A 166 -1.66 -19.46 20.04
N VAL A 167 -1.95 -19.70 21.31
CA VAL A 167 -3.27 -19.43 21.90
C VAL A 167 -3.29 -18.02 22.47
N MET A 168 -4.24 -17.21 22.03
CA MET A 168 -4.47 -15.87 22.55
C MET A 168 -5.96 -15.69 22.88
N PRO A 169 -6.35 -14.99 23.95
CA PRO A 169 -7.75 -14.63 24.21
C PRO A 169 -8.34 -13.66 23.16
N THR A 170 -9.66 -13.52 23.10
CA THR A 170 -10.29 -12.47 22.28
C THR A 170 -9.91 -11.08 22.81
N GLY A 171 -9.86 -10.07 21.93
CA GLY A 171 -9.51 -8.70 22.32
C GLY A 171 -8.01 -8.44 22.55
N THR A 172 -7.14 -9.45 22.57
CA THR A 172 -5.68 -9.25 22.79
C THR A 172 -4.88 -8.87 21.55
N GLY A 173 -5.56 -8.61 20.41
CA GLY A 173 -4.92 -8.14 19.19
C GLY A 173 -4.12 -9.22 18.44
N LYS A 174 -4.77 -10.35 18.13
CA LYS A 174 -4.15 -11.45 17.35
C LYS A 174 -3.64 -11.00 15.99
N THR A 175 -4.37 -10.11 15.32
CA THR A 175 -3.98 -9.61 13.99
C THR A 175 -2.71 -8.79 14.06
N GLU A 176 -2.62 -7.85 14.99
CA GLU A 176 -1.42 -7.05 15.24
C GLU A 176 -0.24 -7.91 15.68
N THR A 177 -0.49 -9.01 16.38
CA THR A 177 0.55 -10.02 16.69
C THR A 177 1.05 -10.70 15.41
N MET A 178 0.18 -11.13 14.50
CA MET A 178 0.59 -11.71 13.21
C MET A 178 1.38 -10.71 12.34
N LEU A 179 0.95 -9.45 12.30
CA LEU A 179 1.68 -8.39 11.60
C LEU A 179 3.06 -8.14 12.21
N SER A 180 3.13 -8.17 13.55
CA SER A 180 4.39 -8.02 14.28
C SER A 180 5.33 -9.18 14.00
N ILE A 181 4.83 -10.42 13.96
CA ILE A 181 5.61 -11.61 13.56
C ILE A 181 6.18 -11.43 12.14
N LEU A 182 5.36 -10.97 11.20
CA LEU A 182 5.80 -10.71 9.82
C LEU A 182 6.94 -9.68 9.78
N ALA A 183 6.78 -8.55 10.47
CA ALA A 183 7.78 -7.48 10.46
C ALA A 183 9.06 -7.82 11.26
N ALA A 184 8.93 -8.56 12.37
CA ALA A 184 10.04 -8.85 13.28
C ALA A 184 10.92 -10.01 12.80
N TYR A 185 10.31 -11.02 12.17
CA TYR A 185 11.00 -12.27 11.86
C TYR A 185 11.08 -12.60 10.36
N ASP A 186 10.40 -11.83 9.51
CA ASP A 186 10.35 -12.02 8.05
C ASP A 186 10.27 -13.50 7.60
N PRO A 187 9.20 -14.24 7.99
CA PRO A 187 9.05 -15.65 7.60
C PRO A 187 8.66 -15.82 6.12
N ALA A 188 8.87 -14.82 5.25
CA ALA A 188 8.21 -14.72 3.95
C ALA A 188 8.52 -15.93 3.03
N PRO A 189 7.49 -16.58 2.47
CA PRO A 189 6.09 -16.14 2.39
C PRO A 189 5.19 -16.54 3.59
N LEU A 190 4.25 -15.65 3.97
CA LEU A 190 3.20 -15.90 4.98
C LEU A 190 1.83 -16.15 4.33
N LEU A 191 1.17 -17.25 4.69
CA LEU A 191 -0.21 -17.57 4.29
C LEU A 191 -1.16 -17.44 5.47
N VAL A 192 -2.23 -16.63 5.31
CA VAL A 192 -3.28 -16.47 6.32
C VAL A 192 -4.60 -17.02 5.79
N ILE A 193 -5.13 -18.04 6.46
CA ILE A 193 -6.41 -18.68 6.13
C ILE A 193 -7.46 -18.23 7.14
N VAL A 194 -8.64 -17.85 6.66
CA VAL A 194 -9.74 -17.35 7.48
C VAL A 194 -11.08 -17.94 7.03
N PRO A 195 -12.07 -18.09 7.93
CA PRO A 195 -13.33 -18.78 7.64
C PRO A 195 -14.31 -18.00 6.74
N SER A 196 -14.09 -16.71 6.46
CA SER A 196 -15.07 -15.90 5.73
C SER A 196 -14.47 -14.79 4.88
N ASP A 197 -15.22 -14.38 3.87
CA ASP A 197 -14.87 -13.29 2.95
C ASP A 197 -14.74 -11.93 3.64
N PRO A 198 -15.66 -11.50 4.54
CA PRO A 198 -15.50 -10.24 5.27
C PRO A 198 -14.24 -10.22 6.13
N LEU A 199 -13.93 -11.32 6.81
CA LEU A 199 -12.72 -11.43 7.63
C LEU A 199 -11.47 -11.43 6.74
N ARG A 200 -11.49 -12.10 5.58
CA ARG A 200 -10.40 -12.07 4.61
C ARG A 200 -10.13 -10.65 4.13
N ALA A 201 -11.17 -9.91 3.77
CA ALA A 201 -11.03 -8.52 3.36
C ALA A 201 -10.49 -7.62 4.48
N GLN A 202 -10.93 -7.82 5.72
CA GLN A 202 -10.45 -7.07 6.89
C GLN A 202 -8.97 -7.35 7.18
N ILE A 203 -8.58 -8.62 7.23
CA ILE A 203 -7.20 -9.02 7.48
C ILE A 203 -6.30 -8.53 6.35
N ALA A 204 -6.70 -8.72 5.08
CA ALA A 204 -5.93 -8.24 3.94
C ALA A 204 -5.67 -6.72 4.00
N ARG A 205 -6.68 -5.92 4.35
CA ARG A 205 -6.51 -4.46 4.53
C ARG A 205 -5.48 -4.12 5.61
N LYS A 206 -5.48 -4.84 6.73
CA LYS A 206 -4.49 -4.65 7.79
C LYS A 206 -3.08 -5.04 7.32
N PHE A 207 -2.94 -6.15 6.61
CA PHE A 207 -1.64 -6.57 6.05
C PHE A 207 -1.10 -5.61 5.00
N THR A 208 -1.94 -4.97 4.18
CA THR A 208 -1.47 -4.02 3.15
C THR A 208 -0.84 -2.74 3.71
N THR A 209 -1.02 -2.45 5.00
CA THR A 209 -0.57 -1.19 5.63
C THR A 209 0.24 -1.39 6.90
N PHE A 210 0.54 -2.65 7.27
CA PHE A 210 1.01 -3.02 8.61
C PHE A 210 0.07 -2.63 9.76
N GLY A 211 -1.23 -2.41 9.48
CA GLY A 211 -2.25 -2.17 10.48
C GLY A 211 -1.86 -1.03 11.43
N LEU A 212 -1.81 -1.32 12.73
CA LEU A 212 -1.51 -0.34 13.79
C LEU A 212 -0.03 -0.21 14.11
N LEU A 213 0.87 -1.01 13.51
CA LEU A 213 2.27 -1.09 13.99
C LEU A 213 3.02 0.24 13.94
N ARG A 214 2.72 1.10 12.95
CA ARG A 214 3.31 2.43 12.83
C ARG A 214 2.70 3.41 13.83
N THR A 215 1.39 3.33 14.06
CA THR A 215 0.69 4.13 15.08
C THR A 215 1.15 3.78 16.49
N LEU A 216 1.50 2.51 16.73
CA LEU A 216 2.06 2.01 17.98
C LEU A 216 3.58 2.22 18.08
N GLU A 217 4.20 2.91 17.11
CA GLU A 217 5.64 3.21 17.08
C GLU A 217 6.55 1.96 17.22
N VAL A 218 6.04 0.78 16.90
CA VAL A 218 6.81 -0.48 16.94
C VAL A 218 7.38 -0.86 15.57
N LEU A 219 7.05 -0.12 14.52
CA LEU A 219 7.60 -0.26 13.18
C LEU A 219 7.93 1.11 12.60
N ALA A 220 9.17 1.28 12.11
CA ALA A 220 9.61 2.55 11.51
C ALA A 220 8.69 2.99 10.35
N HIS A 221 8.44 4.29 10.19
CA HIS A 221 7.49 4.82 9.20
C HIS A 221 7.94 4.72 7.73
N ASN A 222 9.24 4.60 7.50
CA ASN A 222 9.85 4.60 6.16
C ASN A 222 9.97 3.21 5.53
N VAL A 223 9.63 2.13 6.23
CA VAL A 223 9.71 0.78 5.66
C VAL A 223 8.60 0.53 4.64
N PRO A 224 8.84 -0.25 3.57
CA PRO A 224 7.81 -0.59 2.58
C PRO A 224 6.70 -1.45 3.22
N ASN A 225 5.48 -1.32 2.73
CA ASN A 225 4.37 -2.19 3.15
C ASN A 225 4.47 -3.59 2.51
N PRO A 226 3.80 -4.61 3.06
CA PRO A 226 3.73 -5.93 2.43
C PRO A 226 3.00 -5.87 1.08
N ILE A 227 3.41 -6.73 0.15
CA ILE A 227 2.62 -7.07 -1.04
C ILE A 227 1.68 -8.21 -0.64
N VAL A 228 0.37 -7.98 -0.78
CA VAL A 228 -0.65 -8.90 -0.28
C VAL A 228 -1.43 -9.51 -1.45
N GLY A 229 -1.34 -10.83 -1.58
CA GLY A 229 -2.24 -11.61 -2.44
C GLY A 229 -3.54 -11.94 -1.70
N ILE A 230 -4.67 -11.61 -2.32
CA ILE A 230 -6.01 -11.94 -1.82
C ILE A 230 -6.63 -12.94 -2.78
N VAL A 231 -6.76 -14.17 -2.32
CA VAL A 231 -7.43 -15.22 -3.08
C VAL A 231 -8.94 -15.05 -2.94
N SER A 232 -9.66 -15.00 -4.05
CA SER A 232 -11.12 -14.87 -4.06
C SER A 232 -11.80 -15.77 -5.09
N ASN A 233 -11.04 -16.27 -6.09
CA ASN A 233 -11.55 -17.13 -7.15
C ASN A 233 -10.74 -18.43 -7.17
N LEU A 234 -11.00 -19.33 -6.20
CA LEU A 234 -10.45 -20.69 -6.24
C LEU A 234 -11.15 -21.57 -7.29
N ASN A 235 -12.34 -21.15 -7.72
CA ASN A 235 -13.10 -21.82 -8.77
C ASN A 235 -12.78 -21.16 -10.11
N GLY A 236 -11.87 -21.75 -10.88
CA GLY A 236 -11.52 -21.32 -12.23
C GLY A 236 -12.69 -21.46 -13.23
N ARG A 237 -13.75 -20.68 -13.08
CA ARG A 237 -14.64 -20.35 -14.20
C ARG A 237 -14.16 -19.01 -14.75
N SER A 238 -13.29 -19.11 -15.75
CA SER A 238 -13.03 -18.01 -16.67
C SER A 238 -14.37 -17.42 -17.12
N LYS A 239 -14.63 -16.15 -16.81
CA LYS A 239 -15.74 -15.38 -17.42
C LYS A 239 -15.32 -14.93 -18.83
N THR A 240 -14.92 -15.89 -19.65
CA THR A 240 -14.76 -15.70 -21.09
C THR A 240 -15.77 -16.62 -21.77
N THR A 241 -16.77 -15.98 -22.37
CA THR A 241 -17.68 -16.51 -23.40
C THR A 241 -18.91 -17.28 -22.91
N SER A 242 -20.02 -16.55 -22.81
CA SER A 242 -21.34 -17.12 -23.10
C SER A 242 -21.38 -17.64 -24.54
N ARG A 243 -22.03 -18.81 -24.72
CA ARG A 243 -22.37 -19.49 -25.99
C ARG A 243 -21.22 -20.20 -26.74
N ALA A 244 -21.00 -21.46 -26.39
CA ALA A 244 -21.05 -22.58 -27.34
C ALA A 244 -21.17 -23.89 -26.56
N ILE A 245 -22.14 -24.70 -26.98
CA ILE A 245 -22.38 -26.08 -26.57
C ILE A 245 -21.34 -26.97 -27.30
N LEU A 246 -20.75 -27.95 -26.59
CA LEU A 246 -20.17 -29.26 -27.02
C LEU A 246 -18.82 -29.65 -26.36
N PRO A 247 -18.49 -30.96 -26.24
CA PRO A 247 -18.48 -31.64 -24.95
C PRO A 247 -17.09 -32.10 -24.45
N TRP A 248 -17.10 -32.53 -23.19
CA TRP A 248 -16.22 -33.50 -22.55
C TRP A 248 -15.51 -34.49 -23.50
N PHE A 249 -14.17 -34.49 -23.48
CA PHE A 249 -13.18 -35.60 -23.59
C PHE A 249 -11.81 -34.91 -23.42
N GLY A 250 -10.76 -35.38 -22.77
CA GLY A 250 -10.43 -36.57 -22.00
C GLY A 250 -9.02 -36.35 -21.43
N LEU A 251 -8.68 -37.03 -20.32
CA LEU A 251 -7.34 -37.09 -19.74
C LEU A 251 -6.29 -37.52 -20.77
N SER A 252 -5.03 -37.11 -20.56
CA SER A 252 -3.90 -38.05 -20.50
C SER A 252 -2.67 -37.42 -19.83
N ILE A 253 -2.30 -38.08 -18.72
CA ILE A 253 -0.98 -38.32 -18.09
C ILE A 253 0.00 -37.14 -17.95
#